data_AF-A0A7J4RLS4-F1
#
_entry.id   AF-A0A7J4RLS4-F1
#
_cell.length_a   1.000
_cell.length_b   1.000
_cell.length_c   1.000
_cell.angle_alpha   90.00
_cell.angle_beta   90.00
_cell.angle_gamma   90.00
#
_symmetry.space_group_name_H-M   'P 1'
#
loop_
_entity.id
_entity.type
_entity.pdbx_description
1 polymer ?
#
loop_
_entity_poly.entity_id
_entity_poly.type
_entity_poly.pdbx_seq_one_letter_code
_entity_poly.pdbx_strand_id
1 'polypeptide(L)'
;MLELTHGPLHVSASPGSGKTALCLGVISRIVSEGGNVIWACREIPNAERARSILCDFDDSDFEKISIIHYSNNLPKYLDTIISLSRSLTKRDIIILDDWCGNHGRASKGEISSVCELSDVCRNTNLVITSSSYEDASGNRNKTWVSRGGSSVERSFKTVFLENHALKTGVRVIRFDETEKFLMMTQRGLVEISS
;
A
#
# COMPACT_ATOMS: atom_id res chain seq x y z
N MET A 1 9.03 -0.53 -10.57
CA MET A 1 8.23 -0.73 -9.35
C MET A 1 8.27 0.57 -8.56
N LEU A 2 7.15 1.00 -7.95
CA LEU A 2 6.97 2.31 -7.30
C LEU A 2 8.26 2.83 -6.63
N GLU A 3 8.72 4.01 -7.05
CA GLU A 3 9.83 4.68 -6.38
C GLU A 3 9.34 5.17 -5.01
N LEU A 4 9.78 4.50 -3.95
CA LEU A 4 9.47 4.82 -2.55
C LEU A 4 10.29 6.00 -2.01
N THR A 5 11.03 6.69 -2.87
CA THR A 5 12.11 7.64 -2.53
C THR A 5 11.63 9.02 -2.06
N HIS A 6 10.32 9.27 -2.02
CA HIS A 6 9.76 10.62 -1.78
C HIS A 6 8.94 10.76 -0.50
N GLY A 7 9.14 9.87 0.49
CA GLY A 7 8.41 9.91 1.76
C GLY A 7 7.15 9.02 1.76
N PRO A 8 6.26 9.21 2.75
CA PRO A 8 5.08 8.37 2.92
C PRO A 8 4.16 8.35 1.69
N LEU A 9 3.82 7.15 1.23
CA LEU A 9 3.02 6.92 0.04
C LEU A 9 1.64 6.37 0.41
N HIS A 10 0.59 6.96 -0.16
CA HIS A 10 -0.76 6.43 -0.12
C HIS A 10 -1.14 5.89 -1.50
N VAL A 11 -1.38 4.58 -1.58
CA VAL A 11 -1.91 3.95 -2.80
C VAL A 11 -3.43 3.84 -2.67
N SER A 12 -4.14 4.67 -3.43
CA SER A 12 -5.59 4.63 -3.55
C SER A 12 -5.97 3.77 -4.75
N ALA A 13 -6.58 2.62 -4.49
CA ALA A 13 -6.77 1.58 -5.48
C ALA A 13 -8.22 1.41 -5.92
N SER A 14 -8.50 1.43 -7.22
CA SER A 14 -9.85 1.07 -7.72
C SER A 14 -10.16 -0.40 -7.40
N PRO A 15 -11.44 -0.80 -7.31
CA PRO A 15 -11.81 -2.20 -7.13
C PRO A 15 -11.14 -3.13 -8.14
N GLY A 16 -10.65 -4.30 -7.68
CA GLY A 16 -10.01 -5.30 -8.54
C GLY A 16 -8.63 -4.92 -9.12
N SER A 17 -8.11 -3.73 -8.80
CA SER A 17 -6.82 -3.26 -9.34
C SER A 17 -5.60 -4.01 -8.77
N GLY A 18 -5.77 -4.72 -7.65
CA GLY A 18 -4.75 -5.63 -7.11
C GLY A 18 -3.76 -4.99 -6.15
N LYS A 19 -4.22 -4.06 -5.31
CA LYS A 19 -3.42 -3.41 -4.25
C LYS A 19 -2.65 -4.38 -3.35
N THR A 20 -3.24 -5.48 -2.90
CA THR A 20 -2.53 -6.48 -2.09
C THR A 20 -1.44 -7.20 -2.89
N ALA A 21 -1.63 -7.40 -4.20
CA ALA A 21 -0.58 -7.93 -5.08
C ALA A 21 0.54 -6.90 -5.31
N LEU A 22 0.22 -5.60 -5.28
CA LEU A 22 1.23 -4.53 -5.26
C LEU A 22 2.04 -4.62 -3.95
N CYS A 23 1.37 -4.69 -2.79
CA CYS A 23 2.02 -4.83 -1.49
C CYS A 23 2.97 -6.04 -1.48
N LEU A 24 2.50 -7.21 -1.87
CA LEU A 24 3.33 -8.43 -1.95
C LEU A 24 4.54 -8.28 -2.89
N GLY A 25 4.38 -7.59 -4.02
CA GLY A 25 5.51 -7.28 -4.91
C GLY A 25 6.53 -6.34 -4.26
N VAL A 26 6.06 -5.33 -3.51
CA VAL A 26 6.95 -4.43 -2.75
C VAL A 26 7.67 -5.19 -1.64
N ILE A 27 6.98 -6.06 -0.90
CA ILE A 27 7.56 -6.95 0.11
C ILE A 27 8.65 -7.81 -0.51
N SER A 28 8.35 -8.47 -1.63
CA SER A 28 9.28 -9.28 -2.40
C SER A 28 10.58 -8.51 -2.66
N ARG A 29 10.46 -7.30 -3.22
CA ARG A 29 11.61 -6.45 -3.52
C ARG A 29 12.43 -6.08 -2.28
N ILE A 30 11.78 -5.55 -1.23
CA ILE A 30 12.49 -5.03 -0.05
C ILE A 30 13.28 -6.15 0.65
N VAL A 31 12.67 -7.33 0.79
CA VAL A 31 13.32 -8.49 1.40
C VAL A 31 14.49 -9.01 0.55
N SER A 32 14.33 -9.06 -0.78
CA SER A 32 15.42 -9.43 -1.70
C SER A 32 16.58 -8.42 -1.69
N GLU A 33 16.32 -7.15 -1.38
CA GLU A 33 17.33 -6.10 -1.14
C GLU A 33 17.88 -6.14 0.32
N GLY A 34 17.45 -7.13 1.10
CA GLY A 34 17.89 -7.40 2.48
C GLY A 34 17.25 -6.50 3.55
N GLY A 35 16.21 -5.75 3.21
CA GLY A 35 15.43 -4.95 4.16
C GLY A 35 14.40 -5.77 4.92
N ASN A 36 13.92 -5.21 6.03
CA ASN A 36 12.86 -5.74 6.86
C ASN A 36 11.52 -5.10 6.51
N VAL A 37 10.45 -5.86 6.74
CA VAL A 37 9.09 -5.48 6.42
C VAL A 37 8.23 -5.61 7.67
N ILE A 38 7.53 -4.53 8.03
CA ILE A 38 6.34 -4.64 8.89
C ILE A 38 5.14 -4.58 7.96
N TRP A 39 4.39 -5.68 7.87
CA TRP A 39 3.14 -5.73 7.12
C TRP A 39 1.96 -5.76 8.09
N ALA A 40 1.41 -4.58 8.36
CA ALA A 40 0.17 -4.46 9.11
C ALA A 40 -1.00 -4.58 8.13
N CYS A 41 -1.87 -5.58 8.32
CA CYS A 41 -2.99 -5.81 7.42
C CYS A 41 -4.35 -5.83 8.13
N ARG A 42 -5.36 -5.27 7.47
CA ARG A 42 -6.77 -5.36 7.89
C ARG A 42 -7.34 -6.74 7.61
N GLU A 43 -7.01 -7.30 6.46
CA GLU A 43 -7.38 -8.66 6.07
C GLU A 43 -6.11 -9.46 5.79
N ILE A 44 -6.06 -10.70 6.27
CA ILE A 44 -4.95 -11.59 5.95
C ILE A 44 -5.00 -11.89 4.44
N PRO A 45 -3.88 -11.74 3.70
CA PRO A 45 -3.84 -11.99 2.27
C PRO A 45 -4.20 -13.45 1.95
N ASN A 46 -4.73 -13.68 0.76
CA ASN A 46 -4.92 -15.04 0.26
C ASN A 46 -3.56 -15.78 0.21
N ALA A 47 -3.48 -16.91 0.91
CA ALA A 47 -2.23 -17.65 1.09
C ALA A 47 -1.66 -18.21 -0.22
N GLU A 48 -2.50 -18.70 -1.13
CA GLU A 48 -2.03 -19.20 -2.44
C GLU A 48 -1.43 -18.08 -3.27
N ARG A 49 -2.06 -16.90 -3.25
CA ARG A 49 -1.56 -15.73 -3.95
C ARG A 49 -0.25 -15.23 -3.37
N ALA A 50 -0.15 -15.16 -2.04
CA ALA A 50 1.09 -14.79 -1.35
C ALA A 50 2.23 -15.77 -1.69
N ARG A 51 1.99 -17.08 -1.59
CA ARG A 51 2.96 -18.12 -1.98
C ARG A 51 3.40 -18.01 -3.44
N SER A 52 2.47 -17.75 -4.35
CA SER A 52 2.80 -17.58 -5.77
C SER A 52 3.68 -16.37 -6.05
N ILE A 53 3.52 -15.27 -5.29
CA ILE A 53 4.31 -14.04 -5.49
C ILE A 53 5.67 -14.17 -4.80
N LEU A 54 5.68 -14.71 -3.58
CA LEU A 54 6.86 -14.88 -2.74
C LEU A 54 7.52 -16.25 -2.92
N CYS A 55 7.35 -16.91 -4.07
CA CYS A 55 7.76 -18.31 -4.23
C CYS A 55 9.27 -18.55 -4.19
N ASP A 56 10.07 -17.49 -4.32
CA ASP A 56 11.53 -17.58 -4.25
C ASP A 56 12.08 -17.33 -2.83
N PHE A 57 11.21 -17.05 -1.84
CA PHE A 57 11.62 -16.82 -0.46
C PHE A 57 11.98 -18.13 0.24
N ASP A 58 13.07 -18.08 1.01
CA ASP A 58 13.41 -19.11 2.00
C ASP A 58 13.03 -18.70 3.43
N ASP A 59 13.34 -19.54 4.41
CA ASP A 59 13.02 -19.28 5.81
C ASP A 59 13.65 -17.97 6.32
N SER A 60 14.88 -17.65 5.89
CA SER A 60 15.58 -16.43 6.29
C SER A 60 14.95 -15.16 5.71
N ASP A 61 14.31 -15.27 4.54
CA ASP A 61 13.53 -14.18 3.96
C ASP A 61 12.22 -13.96 4.71
N PHE A 62 11.54 -15.01 5.14
CA PHE A 62 10.32 -14.89 5.96
C PHE A 62 10.59 -14.31 7.35
N GLU A 63 11.76 -14.55 7.94
CA GLU A 63 12.17 -13.95 9.22
C GLU A 63 12.25 -12.41 9.18
N LYS A 64 12.46 -11.82 7.99
CA LYS A 64 12.49 -10.36 7.79
C LYS A 64 11.09 -9.72 7.75
N ILE A 65 10.02 -10.51 7.80
CA ILE A 65 8.63 -10.04 7.68
C ILE A 65 7.90 -10.20 9.01
N SER A 66 7.51 -9.07 9.61
CA SER A 66 6.61 -9.03 10.77
C SER A 66 5.18 -8.73 10.31
N ILE A 67 4.24 -9.65 10.53
CA ILE A 67 2.83 -9.48 10.13
C ILE A 67 1.98 -9.08 11.34
N ILE A 68 1.17 -8.03 11.20
CA ILE A 68 0.23 -7.55 12.22
C ILE A 68 -1.18 -7.55 11.64
N HIS A 69 -2.03 -8.47 12.06
CA HIS A 69 -3.44 -8.46 11.68
C HIS A 69 -4.26 -7.66 12.70
N TYR A 70 -4.80 -6.49 12.29
CA TYR A 70 -5.55 -5.58 13.17
C TYR A 70 -7.05 -5.53 12.90
N SER A 71 -7.54 -6.27 11.89
CA SER A 71 -8.93 -6.27 11.48
C SER A 71 -9.45 -4.82 11.31
N ASN A 72 -10.48 -4.40 12.05
CA ASN A 72 -11.08 -3.07 11.89
C ASN A 72 -10.63 -2.03 12.93
N ASN A 73 -9.57 -2.30 13.71
CA ASN A 73 -9.20 -1.44 14.84
C ASN A 73 -7.75 -0.98 14.78
N LEU A 74 -7.36 -0.33 13.68
CA LEU A 74 -6.04 0.28 13.52
C LEU A 74 -5.58 1.10 14.74
N PRO A 75 -6.41 1.97 15.35
CA PRO A 75 -5.97 2.77 16.50
C PRO A 75 -5.44 1.95 17.67
N LYS A 76 -6.01 0.76 17.93
CA LYS A 76 -5.56 -0.13 19.00
C LYS A 76 -4.17 -0.74 18.75
N TYR A 77 -3.77 -0.86 17.49
CA TYR A 77 -2.50 -1.49 17.10
C TYR A 77 -1.41 -0.47 16.76
N LEU A 78 -1.72 0.82 16.73
CA LEU A 78 -0.78 1.87 16.36
C LEU A 78 0.50 1.84 17.18
N ASP A 79 0.38 1.75 18.52
CA ASP A 79 1.55 1.69 19.41
C ASP A 79 2.43 0.46 19.14
N THR A 80 1.82 -0.66 18.74
CA THR A 80 2.56 -1.88 18.39
C THR A 80 3.35 -1.67 17.10
N ILE A 81 2.71 -1.09 16.07
CA ILE A 81 3.35 -0.77 14.79
C ILE A 81 4.49 0.22 15.01
N ILE A 82 4.27 1.29 15.78
CA ILE A 82 5.28 2.29 16.11
C ILE A 82 6.44 1.65 16.89
N SER A 83 6.15 0.81 17.89
CA SER A 83 7.18 0.15 18.67
C SER A 83 8.11 -0.69 17.79
N LEU A 84 7.52 -1.50 16.89
CA LEU A 84 8.28 -2.32 15.94
C LEU A 84 9.04 -1.46 14.92
N SER A 85 8.51 -0.30 14.53
CA SER A 85 9.16 0.60 13.57
C SER A 85 10.48 1.20 14.07
N ARG A 86 10.72 1.21 15.39
CA ARG A 86 11.88 1.87 16.00
C ARG A 86 13.23 1.24 15.61
N SER A 87 13.23 -0.03 15.23
CA SER A 87 14.44 -0.72 14.75
C SER A 87 14.66 -0.55 13.24
N LEU A 88 13.69 0.04 12.52
CA LEU A 88 13.75 0.17 11.07
C LEU A 88 14.58 1.38 10.63
N THR A 89 15.12 1.27 9.43
CA THR A 89 15.96 2.26 8.74
C THR A 89 15.40 2.54 7.35
N LYS A 90 16.09 3.39 6.57
CA LYS A 90 15.67 3.77 5.20
C LYS A 90 15.63 2.63 4.19
N ARG A 91 16.24 1.48 4.49
CA ARG A 91 16.17 0.26 3.64
C ARG A 91 14.92 -0.57 3.90
N ASP A 92 14.27 -0.35 5.04
CA ASP A 92 13.15 -1.14 5.52
C ASP A 92 11.82 -0.47 5.14
N ILE A 93 10.72 -1.19 5.30
CA ILE A 93 9.38 -0.67 4.96
C ILE A 93 8.31 -1.06 5.97
N ILE A 94 7.36 -0.16 6.14
CA ILE A 94 6.08 -0.41 6.79
C ILE A 94 5.00 -0.37 5.71
N ILE A 95 4.21 -1.43 5.62
CA ILE A 95 3.06 -1.52 4.73
C ILE A 95 1.79 -1.67 5.56
N LEU A 96 0.83 -0.77 5.35
CA LEU A 96 -0.48 -0.79 5.99
C LEU A 96 -1.60 -1.07 4.98
N ASP A 97 -2.12 -2.32 4.96
CA ASP A 97 -3.00 -2.87 3.91
C ASP A 97 -4.28 -3.53 4.48
N ASP A 98 -5.46 -2.92 4.53
CA ASP A 98 -5.88 -1.56 4.20
C ASP A 98 -6.02 -0.70 5.46
N TRP A 99 -5.57 0.56 5.40
CA TRP A 99 -5.57 1.43 6.57
C TRP A 99 -6.98 1.79 7.08
N CYS A 100 -7.97 1.84 6.19
CA CYS A 100 -9.38 2.10 6.54
C CYS A 100 -10.33 1.07 5.91
N GLY A 101 -11.57 1.06 6.38
CA GLY A 101 -12.64 0.24 5.81
C GLY A 101 -12.88 0.54 4.32
N ASN A 102 -13.30 -0.49 3.59
CA ASN A 102 -13.66 -0.44 2.17
C ASN A 102 -15.03 0.21 1.89
N HIS A 103 -15.86 0.44 2.91
CA HIS A 103 -17.17 1.07 2.80
C HIS A 103 -17.27 2.32 3.69
N GLY A 104 -18.12 3.27 3.29
CA GLY A 104 -18.36 4.50 4.05
C GLY A 104 -17.15 5.43 4.10
N ARG A 105 -17.14 6.36 5.05
CA ARG A 105 -16.01 7.27 5.30
C ARG A 105 -15.03 6.62 6.27
N ALA A 106 -13.73 6.85 6.05
CA ALA A 106 -12.71 6.50 7.04
C ALA A 106 -13.01 7.22 8.37
N SER A 107 -12.83 6.52 9.49
CA SER A 107 -13.07 7.10 10.81
C SER A 107 -11.99 8.11 11.16
N LYS A 108 -12.33 9.07 12.04
CA LYS A 108 -11.34 10.04 12.55
C LYS A 108 -10.15 9.35 13.24
N GLY A 109 -10.40 8.23 13.93
CA GLY A 109 -9.36 7.45 14.58
C GLY A 109 -8.37 6.88 13.58
N GLU A 110 -8.84 6.22 12.52
CA GLU A 110 -7.97 5.67 11.47
C GLU A 110 -7.17 6.77 10.76
N ILE A 111 -7.80 7.89 10.43
CA ILE A 111 -7.12 9.05 9.81
C ILE A 111 -6.03 9.58 10.74
N SER A 112 -6.33 9.77 12.03
CA SER A 112 -5.35 10.22 13.02
C SER A 112 -4.18 9.25 13.12
N SER A 113 -4.46 7.94 13.15
CA SER A 113 -3.43 6.91 13.27
C SER A 113 -2.47 6.90 12.08
N VAL A 114 -2.96 7.03 10.84
CA VAL A 114 -2.07 7.07 9.67
C VAL A 114 -1.26 8.36 9.59
N CYS A 115 -1.86 9.50 9.95
CA CYS A 115 -1.13 10.77 10.02
C CYS A 115 -0.02 10.71 11.07
N GLU A 116 -0.32 10.21 12.27
CA GLU A 116 0.68 10.00 13.33
C GLU A 116 1.79 9.05 12.89
N LEU A 117 1.43 7.93 12.25
CA LEU A 117 2.41 6.98 11.73
C LEU A 117 3.35 7.63 10.71
N SER A 118 2.83 8.50 9.84
CA SER A 118 3.63 9.24 8.86
C SER A 118 4.63 10.20 9.50
N ASP A 119 4.27 10.80 10.64
CA ASP A 119 5.12 11.73 11.38
C ASP A 119 6.23 11.02 12.14
N VAL A 120 5.92 9.84 12.70
CA VAL A 120 6.88 9.04 13.48
C VAL A 120 7.85 8.28 12.57
N CYS A 121 7.39 7.80 11.41
CA CYS A 121 8.16 6.93 10.52
C CYS A 121 8.92 7.68 9.42
N ARG A 122 9.35 8.93 9.64
CA ARG A 122 10.01 9.77 8.62
C ARG A 122 11.33 9.23 8.08
N ASN A 123 11.98 8.32 8.82
CA ASN A 123 13.27 7.72 8.44
C ASN A 123 13.14 6.31 7.84
N THR A 124 11.91 5.85 7.59
CA THR A 124 11.60 4.52 7.08
C THR A 124 10.62 4.65 5.91
N ASN A 125 10.65 3.74 4.95
CA ASN A 125 9.65 3.76 3.88
C ASN A 125 8.27 3.40 4.47
N LEU A 126 7.24 4.16 4.13
CA LEU A 126 5.87 3.91 4.57
C LEU A 126 4.93 3.90 3.38
N VAL A 127 4.20 2.80 3.21
CA VAL A 127 3.14 2.65 2.22
C VAL A 127 1.84 2.32 2.94
N ILE A 128 0.79 3.09 2.68
CA ILE A 128 -0.56 2.78 3.12
C ILE A 128 -1.45 2.53 1.91
N THR A 129 -2.38 1.58 1.99
CA THR A 129 -3.34 1.32 0.91
C THR A 129 -4.78 1.55 1.36
N SER A 130 -5.61 2.00 0.42
CA SER A 130 -7.05 2.00 0.59
C SER A 130 -7.77 1.77 -0.73
N SER A 131 -9.06 1.44 -0.64
CA SER A 131 -9.92 1.43 -1.83
C SER A 131 -10.31 2.87 -2.21
N SER A 132 -10.15 3.24 -3.48
CA SER A 132 -10.72 4.46 -4.04
C SER A 132 -12.24 4.38 -4.11
N TYR A 133 -12.90 5.54 -4.21
CA TYR A 133 -14.33 5.62 -4.54
C TYR A 133 -14.56 6.58 -5.70
N GLU A 134 -15.63 6.37 -6.46
CA GLU A 134 -15.97 7.22 -7.60
C GLU A 134 -16.45 8.60 -7.13
N ASP A 135 -16.04 9.64 -7.86
CA ASP A 135 -16.54 10.99 -7.59
C ASP A 135 -17.98 11.14 -8.06
N ALA A 136 -18.93 11.14 -7.12
CA ALA A 136 -20.34 11.39 -7.39
C ALA A 136 -20.67 12.88 -7.65
N SER A 137 -19.68 13.79 -7.60
CA SER A 137 -19.90 15.23 -7.79
C SER A 137 -20.13 15.66 -9.25
N GLY A 138 -19.98 14.74 -10.20
CA GLY A 138 -20.20 15.01 -11.63
C GLY A 138 -19.03 15.72 -12.32
N ASN A 139 -17.89 15.89 -11.64
CA ASN A 139 -16.69 16.45 -12.22
C ASN A 139 -16.00 15.43 -13.14
N ARG A 140 -16.10 15.62 -14.45
CA ARG A 140 -15.59 14.68 -15.47
C ARG A 140 -14.07 14.48 -15.44
N ASN A 141 -13.32 15.34 -14.75
CA ASN A 141 -11.86 15.33 -14.76
C ASN A 141 -11.22 14.49 -13.63
N LYS A 142 -11.99 14.01 -12.63
CA LYS A 142 -11.48 13.10 -11.59
C LYS A 142 -12.45 11.94 -11.39
N THR A 143 -12.08 10.77 -11.91
CA THR A 143 -12.94 9.58 -11.82
C THR A 143 -12.86 8.92 -10.45
N TRP A 144 -11.72 9.06 -9.76
CA TRP A 144 -11.46 8.42 -8.46
C TRP A 144 -11.04 9.45 -7.41
N VAL A 145 -11.51 9.23 -6.19
CA VAL A 145 -11.15 10.01 -5.01
C VAL A 145 -10.52 9.08 -3.97
N SER A 146 -9.42 9.55 -3.38
CA SER A 146 -8.73 8.84 -2.31
C SER A 146 -9.38 9.07 -0.95
N ARG A 147 -9.26 8.08 -0.06
CA ARG A 147 -9.82 8.17 1.29
C ARG A 147 -8.99 9.10 2.19
N GLY A 148 -9.67 9.64 3.20
CA GLY A 148 -9.05 10.45 4.26
C GLY A 148 -9.02 11.96 4.01
N GLY A 149 -9.33 12.40 2.78
CA GLY A 149 -9.40 13.82 2.41
C GLY A 149 -8.11 14.57 2.70
N SER A 150 -8.23 15.88 2.97
CA SER A 150 -7.10 16.79 3.08
C SER A 150 -6.09 16.44 4.18
N SER A 151 -6.49 15.73 5.23
CA SER A 151 -5.55 15.28 6.27
C SER A 151 -4.55 14.27 5.71
N VAL A 152 -5.05 13.25 5.00
CA VAL A 152 -4.18 12.22 4.40
C VAL A 152 -3.38 12.80 3.23
N GLU A 153 -3.98 13.66 2.41
CA GLU A 153 -3.29 14.32 1.28
C GLU A 153 -2.10 15.20 1.72
N ARG A 154 -2.14 15.77 2.94
CA ARG A 154 -1.01 16.54 3.51
C ARG A 154 0.10 15.66 4.06
N SER A 155 -0.25 14.50 4.60
CA SER A 155 0.69 13.56 5.22
C SER A 155 1.32 12.58 4.23
N PHE A 156 0.64 12.31 3.11
CA PHE A 156 1.02 11.29 2.15
C PHE A 156 0.97 11.81 0.72
N LYS A 157 2.00 11.46 -0.04
CA LYS A 157 1.94 11.50 -1.49
C LYS A 157 0.96 10.43 -1.97
N THR A 158 -0.11 10.84 -2.65
CA THR A 158 -1.16 9.90 -3.10
C THR A 158 -0.96 9.50 -4.55
N VAL A 159 -1.03 8.20 -4.82
CA VAL A 159 -1.04 7.61 -6.17
C VAL A 159 -2.31 6.82 -6.38
N PHE A 160 -2.80 6.80 -7.62
CA PHE A 160 -3.98 6.02 -7.99
C PHE A 160 -3.58 4.75 -8.73
N LEU A 161 -3.99 3.59 -8.21
CA LEU A 161 -3.83 2.30 -8.88
C LEU A 161 -5.17 1.88 -9.48
N GLU A 162 -5.22 1.79 -10.80
CA GLU A 162 -6.45 1.55 -11.55
C GLU A 162 -6.31 0.39 -12.53
N ASN A 163 -7.44 -0.22 -12.91
CA ASN A 163 -7.47 -1.12 -14.06
C ASN A 163 -7.31 -0.31 -15.35
N HIS A 164 -6.50 -0.79 -16.30
CA HIS A 164 -6.45 -0.17 -17.61
C HIS A 164 -7.78 -0.39 -18.34
N ALA A 165 -8.38 0.68 -18.89
CA ALA A 165 -9.72 0.64 -19.47
C ALA A 165 -9.90 -0.40 -20.59
N LEU A 166 -8.88 -0.53 -21.45
CA LEU A 166 -8.94 -1.39 -22.65
C LEU A 166 -8.11 -2.68 -22.58
N LYS A 167 -7.11 -2.77 -21.69
CA LYS A 167 -6.11 -3.86 -21.69
C LYS A 167 -6.31 -4.72 -20.46
N THR A 168 -6.92 -5.89 -20.63
CA THR A 168 -7.11 -6.87 -19.56
C THR A 168 -5.77 -7.25 -18.93
N GLY A 169 -5.74 -7.39 -17.61
CA GLY A 169 -4.53 -7.70 -16.85
C GLY A 169 -3.59 -6.51 -16.63
N VAL A 170 -3.73 -5.42 -17.38
CA VAL A 170 -2.92 -4.22 -17.20
C VAL A 170 -3.54 -3.32 -16.12
N ARG A 171 -2.68 -2.71 -15.31
CA ARG A 171 -2.99 -1.65 -14.35
C ARG A 171 -2.23 -0.39 -14.70
N VAL A 172 -2.76 0.73 -14.28
CA VAL A 172 -2.10 2.03 -14.39
C VAL A 172 -1.86 2.55 -12.99
N ILE A 173 -0.63 2.94 -12.69
CA ILE A 173 -0.34 3.81 -11.55
C ILE A 173 -0.21 5.22 -12.07
N ARG A 174 -1.05 6.12 -11.55
CA ARG A 174 -0.98 7.56 -11.83
C ARG A 174 -0.37 8.29 -10.65
N PHE A 175 0.63 9.11 -10.93
CA PHE A 175 1.23 10.03 -9.99
C PHE A 175 1.56 11.35 -10.68
N ASP A 176 0.99 12.46 -10.19
CA ASP A 176 1.04 13.77 -10.86
C ASP A 176 0.68 13.63 -12.36
N GLU A 177 1.57 14.08 -13.26
CA GLU A 177 1.42 13.99 -14.71
C GLU A 177 2.07 12.73 -15.31
N THR A 178 2.49 11.78 -14.46
CA THR A 178 3.16 10.54 -14.89
C THR A 178 2.24 9.34 -14.75
N GLU A 179 2.22 8.51 -15.79
CA GLU A 179 1.57 7.20 -15.77
C GLU A 179 2.60 6.08 -15.92
N LYS A 180 2.43 5.02 -15.13
CA LYS A 180 3.19 3.77 -15.28
C LYS A 180 2.24 2.62 -15.51
N PHE A 181 2.59 1.74 -16.44
CA PHE A 181 1.81 0.55 -16.76
C PHE A 181 2.38 -0.66 -16.03
N LEU A 182 1.50 -1.44 -15.40
CA LEU A 182 1.87 -2.67 -14.70
C LEU A 182 1.05 -3.84 -15.24
N MET A 183 1.69 -4.95 -15.55
CA MET A 183 1.00 -6.20 -15.86
C MET A 183 0.75 -7.00 -14.57
N MET A 184 -0.47 -7.46 -14.36
CA MET A 184 -0.80 -8.44 -13.34
C MET A 184 -0.31 -9.82 -13.79
N THR A 185 0.64 -10.38 -13.06
CA THR A 185 1.27 -11.69 -13.34
C THR A 185 1.16 -12.62 -12.13
N GLN A 186 1.63 -13.86 -12.26
CA GLN A 186 1.79 -14.76 -11.11
C GLN A 186 2.75 -14.21 -10.05
N ARG A 187 3.74 -13.40 -10.45
CA ARG A 187 4.71 -12.72 -9.57
C ARG A 187 4.23 -11.36 -9.02
N GLY A 188 2.93 -11.06 -9.16
CA GLY A 188 2.35 -9.80 -8.71
C GLY A 188 2.31 -8.77 -9.84
N LEU A 189 2.40 -7.48 -9.49
CA LEU A 189 2.37 -6.40 -10.47
C LEU A 189 3.78 -6.06 -10.95
N VAL A 190 4.03 -6.23 -12.24
CA VAL A 190 5.33 -6.00 -12.89
C VAL A 190 5.22 -4.81 -13.84
N GLU A 191 6.12 -3.84 -13.72
CA GLU A 191 6.17 -2.68 -14.61
C GLU A 191 6.52 -3.12 -16.03
N ILE A 192 5.75 -2.64 -17.00
CA ILE A 192 5.97 -2.89 -18.42
C ILE A 192 6.31 -1.58 -19.11
N SER A 193 7.27 -1.62 -20.02
CA SER A 193 7.56 -0.49 -20.89
C SER A 193 6.33 -0.17 -21.73
N SER A 194 5.95 1.11 -21.76
CA SER A 194 4.90 1.66 -22.62
C SER A 194 5.25 1.52 -24.09
#